data_AF-A0ABD4PK97-F1
#
_entry.id   AF-A0ABD4PK97-F1
#
_cell.length_a   1.000
_cell.length_b   1.000
_cell.length_c   1.000
_cell.angle_alpha   90.00
_cell.angle_beta   90.00
_cell.angle_gamma   90.00
#
_symmetry.space_group_name_H-M   'P 1'
#
loop_
_entity.id
_entity.type
_entity.pdbx_description
1 polymer ?
#
loop_
_entity_poly.entity_id
_entity_poly.type
_entity_poly.pdbx_seq_one_letter_code
_entity_poly.pdbx_strand_id
1 'polypeptide(L)'
;MKMIFTGKVSGEKTVLTAGARHTVKAQAGEQYGLVDEVTGLVPDGVEADRSGDDLILRKKEDDTEIRIEGFWEECQPGETQCTAVFNVVGENGQVTEAVLTQDG
;
A
#
# COMPACT_ATOMS: atom_id res chain seq x y z
N MET A 1 0.20 10.74 14.37
CA MET A 1 -0.02 10.70 12.92
C MET A 1 -1.14 9.70 12.64
N LYS A 2 -1.99 9.95 11.62
CA LYS A 2 -3.04 9.02 11.20
C LYS A 2 -2.78 8.64 9.76
N MET A 3 -2.53 7.36 9.52
CA MET A 3 -2.34 6.83 8.18
C MET A 3 -3.68 6.29 7.69
N ILE A 4 -3.93 6.37 6.40
CA ILE A 4 -5.14 5.88 5.76
C ILE A 4 -4.70 4.90 4.69
N PHE A 5 -5.00 3.62 4.91
CA PHE A 5 -4.94 2.61 3.87
C PHE A 5 -6.17 2.72 2.97
N THR A 6 -5.99 2.57 1.67
CA THR A 6 -7.06 2.73 0.68
C THR A 6 -7.07 1.63 -0.36
N GLY A 7 -8.27 1.14 -0.72
CA GLY A 7 -8.55 0.41 -1.96
C GLY A 7 -9.39 1.31 -2.88
N LYS A 8 -8.82 1.72 -4.01
CA LYS A 8 -9.43 2.76 -4.86
C LYS A 8 -10.67 2.27 -5.60
N VAL A 9 -10.66 1.04 -6.09
CA VAL A 9 -11.75 0.45 -6.88
C VAL A 9 -12.89 0.02 -5.98
N SER A 10 -12.60 -0.65 -4.87
CA SER A 10 -13.58 -1.02 -3.84
C SER A 10 -14.10 0.17 -3.03
N GLY A 11 -13.35 1.28 -2.99
CA GLY A 11 -13.64 2.42 -2.11
C GLY A 11 -13.26 2.18 -0.65
N GLU A 12 -12.47 1.14 -0.37
CA GLU A 12 -11.97 0.83 0.97
C GLU A 12 -11.15 2.00 1.52
N LYS A 13 -11.41 2.33 2.79
CA LYS A 13 -10.63 3.30 3.56
C LYS A 13 -10.52 2.84 5.00
N THR A 14 -9.31 2.57 5.45
CA THR A 14 -9.02 2.10 6.80
C THR A 14 -8.06 3.07 7.47
N VAL A 15 -8.51 3.70 8.57
CA VAL A 15 -7.65 4.56 9.39
C VAL A 15 -6.80 3.71 10.31
N LEU A 16 -5.48 3.92 10.25
CA LEU A 16 -4.48 3.20 11.02
C LEU A 16 -3.90 4.12 12.10
N THR A 17 -3.90 3.63 13.34
CA THR A 17 -3.23 4.25 14.48
C THR A 17 -1.88 3.59 14.72
N ALA A 18 -1.01 4.22 15.52
CA ALA A 18 0.24 3.58 15.96
C ALA A 18 -0.03 2.19 16.57
N GLY A 19 0.83 1.22 16.24
CA GLY A 19 0.73 -0.18 16.63
C GLY A 19 -0.32 -0.99 15.85
N ALA A 20 -0.98 -0.40 14.84
CA ALA A 20 -2.00 -1.11 14.08
C ALA A 20 -1.40 -2.23 13.23
N ARG A 21 -2.10 -3.36 13.16
CA ARG A 21 -1.84 -4.43 12.20
C ARG A 21 -3.09 -4.61 11.36
N HIS A 22 -2.96 -4.38 10.06
CA HIS A 22 -4.05 -4.50 9.12
C HIS A 22 -3.71 -5.57 8.08
N THR A 23 -4.67 -6.44 7.81
CA THR A 23 -4.51 -7.51 6.82
C THR A 23 -5.72 -7.53 5.92
N VAL A 24 -5.47 -7.56 4.63
CA VAL A 24 -6.45 -7.49 3.55
C VAL A 24 -6.00 -8.45 2.45
N LYS A 25 -6.95 -9.12 1.81
CA LYS A 25 -6.66 -9.95 0.64
C LYS A 25 -6.63 -9.11 -0.62
N ALA A 26 -5.65 -9.36 -1.47
CA ALA A 26 -5.56 -8.76 -2.79
C ALA A 26 -6.83 -9.07 -3.59
N GLN A 27 -7.38 -8.06 -4.25
CA GLN A 27 -8.52 -8.17 -5.14
C GLN A 27 -8.04 -7.88 -6.56
N ALA A 28 -8.40 -8.75 -7.50
CA ALA A 28 -8.07 -8.57 -8.91
C ALA A 28 -8.56 -7.20 -9.41
N GLY A 29 -7.68 -6.47 -10.08
CA GLY A 29 -7.93 -5.11 -10.60
C GLY A 29 -7.98 -4.01 -9.55
N GLU A 30 -7.74 -4.30 -8.27
CA GLU A 30 -7.70 -3.29 -7.22
C GLU A 30 -6.43 -2.44 -7.31
N GLN A 31 -6.55 -1.18 -6.88
CA GLN A 31 -5.44 -0.27 -6.70
C GLN A 31 -5.34 0.14 -5.23
N TYR A 32 -4.30 -0.38 -4.56
CA TYR A 32 -4.01 -0.11 -3.16
C TYR A 32 -3.20 1.17 -2.99
N GLY A 33 -3.34 1.81 -1.83
CA GLY A 33 -2.59 3.01 -1.47
C GLY A 33 -2.48 3.19 0.03
N LEU A 34 -1.54 4.03 0.43
CA LEU A 34 -1.32 4.42 1.82
C LEU A 34 -0.95 5.90 1.86
N VAL A 35 -1.69 6.68 2.63
CA VAL A 35 -1.46 8.13 2.74
C VAL A 35 -1.54 8.60 4.19
N ASP A 36 -0.77 9.63 4.53
CA ASP A 36 -1.00 10.43 5.72
C ASP A 36 -2.21 11.36 5.51
N GLU A 37 -3.10 11.42 6.49
CA GLU A 37 -4.35 12.19 6.39
C GLU A 37 -4.13 13.70 6.13
N VAL A 38 -3.01 14.26 6.58
CA VAL A 38 -2.74 15.70 6.50
C VAL A 38 -2.07 16.06 5.18
N THR A 39 -1.06 15.29 4.78
CA THR A 39 -0.25 15.60 3.59
C THR A 39 -0.80 14.98 2.30
N GLY A 40 -1.57 13.89 2.41
CA GLY A 40 -2.00 13.09 1.25
C GLY A 40 -0.87 12.32 0.56
N LEU A 41 0.32 12.28 1.17
CA LEU A 41 1.51 11.57 0.70
C LEU A 41 1.71 10.31 1.53
N VAL A 42 2.56 9.39 1.05
CA VAL A 42 3.01 8.28 1.89
C VAL A 42 3.68 8.83 3.14
N PRO A 43 3.31 8.35 4.34
CA PRO A 43 3.98 8.74 5.58
C PRO A 43 5.49 8.45 5.54
N ASP A 44 6.30 9.38 6.04
CA ASP A 44 7.75 9.20 6.11
C ASP A 44 8.12 7.93 6.89
N GLY A 45 9.15 7.22 6.41
CA GLY A 45 9.65 6.00 7.05
C GLY A 45 8.77 4.75 6.86
N VAL A 46 7.77 4.80 5.99
CA VAL A 46 7.10 3.60 5.49
C VAL A 46 8.03 2.89 4.50
N GLU A 47 8.27 1.61 4.75
CA GLU A 47 8.97 0.70 3.87
C GLU A 47 7.98 -0.29 3.24
N ALA A 48 8.20 -0.67 1.99
CA ALA A 48 7.48 -1.72 1.29
C ALA A 48 8.39 -2.95 1.16
N ASP A 49 7.93 -4.08 1.69
CA ASP A 49 8.64 -5.35 1.70
C ASP A 49 7.80 -6.44 1.02
N ARG A 50 8.48 -7.44 0.45
CA ARG A 50 7.84 -8.64 -0.09
C ARG A 50 8.02 -9.82 0.86
N SER A 51 6.93 -10.51 1.16
CA SER A 51 6.91 -11.75 1.95
C SER A 51 6.14 -12.84 1.22
N GLY A 52 6.83 -13.68 0.45
CA GLY A 52 6.17 -14.62 -0.45
C GLY A 52 5.41 -13.85 -1.53
N ASP A 53 4.09 -14.06 -1.59
CA ASP A 53 3.20 -13.33 -2.51
C ASP A 53 2.51 -12.12 -1.85
N ASP A 54 2.83 -11.84 -0.59
CA ASP A 54 2.21 -10.75 0.17
C ASP A 54 3.05 -9.47 0.10
N LEU A 55 2.40 -8.34 -0.16
CA LEU A 55 2.99 -7.00 -0.01
C LEU A 55 2.81 -6.53 1.43
N ILE A 56 3.93 -6.21 2.09
CA ILE A 56 3.97 -5.69 3.45
C ILE A 56 4.36 -4.22 3.42
N LEU A 57 3.53 -3.35 3.98
CA LEU A 57 3.85 -1.95 4.21
C LEU A 57 4.10 -1.76 5.70
N ARG A 58 5.29 -1.33 6.09
CA ARG A 58 5.67 -1.22 7.50
C ARG A 58 6.23 0.14 7.83
N LYS A 59 5.73 0.74 8.92
CA LYS A 59 6.34 1.90 9.57
C LYS A 59 6.93 1.47 10.90
N LYS A 60 8.26 1.31 10.97
CA LYS A 60 8.98 0.81 12.16
C LYS A 60 8.85 1.72 13.37
N GLU A 61 8.86 3.04 13.15
CA GLU A 61 8.79 4.05 14.23
C GLU A 61 7.57 3.85 15.14
N ASP A 62 6.42 3.52 14.55
CA ASP A 62 5.14 3.39 15.23
C ASP A 62 4.64 1.93 15.29
N ASP A 63 5.49 0.93 15.00
CA ASP A 63 5.13 -0.50 14.91
C ASP A 63 3.83 -0.77 14.13
N THR A 64 3.62 -0.05 13.03
CA THR A 64 2.43 -0.23 12.19
C THR A 64 2.75 -1.09 10.98
N GLU A 65 1.87 -2.05 10.68
CA GLU A 65 2.02 -2.96 9.55
C GLU A 65 0.69 -3.12 8.80
N ILE A 66 0.76 -3.03 7.48
CA ILE A 66 -0.29 -3.47 6.57
C ILE A 66 0.23 -4.66 5.77
N ARG A 67 -0.57 -5.72 5.67
CA ARG A 67 -0.32 -6.86 4.81
C ARG A 67 -1.42 -6.96 3.77
N ILE A 68 -1.05 -6.90 2.51
CA ILE A 68 -1.91 -7.22 1.37
C ILE A 68 -1.57 -8.64 0.93
N GLU A 69 -2.36 -9.61 1.36
CA GLU A 69 -2.15 -11.03 1.10
C GLU A 69 -2.38 -11.36 -0.37
N GLY A 70 -1.49 -12.13 -0.99
CA GLY A 70 -1.62 -12.54 -2.39
C GLY A 70 -1.49 -11.39 -3.40
N PHE A 71 -0.84 -10.29 -3.04
CA PHE A 71 -0.59 -9.16 -3.95
C PHE A 71 0.11 -9.62 -5.24
N TRP A 72 1.11 -10.49 -5.13
CA TRP A 72 1.84 -11.08 -6.25
C TRP A 72 1.31 -12.45 -6.68
N GLU A 73 0.13 -12.86 -6.21
CA GLU A 73 -0.50 -14.10 -6.67
C GLU A 73 -0.88 -13.97 -8.16
N GLU A 74 -0.69 -15.05 -8.91
CA GLU A 74 -0.96 -15.08 -10.34
C GLU A 74 -2.47 -14.85 -10.60
N CYS A 75 -2.78 -13.80 -11.37
CA CYS A 75 -4.14 -13.53 -11.81
C CYS A 75 -4.67 -14.65 -12.73
N GLN A 76 -5.95 -15.00 -12.56
CA GLN A 76 -6.61 -15.95 -13.44
C GLN A 76 -6.80 -15.34 -14.86
N PRO A 77 -6.95 -16.18 -15.90
CA PRO A 77 -7.25 -15.69 -17.24
C PRO A 77 -8.50 -14.80 -17.26
N GLY A 78 -8.32 -13.54 -17.67
CA GLY A 78 -9.38 -12.53 -17.71
C GLY A 78 -9.45 -11.63 -16.48
N GLU A 79 -8.63 -11.87 -15.46
CA GLU A 79 -8.45 -10.95 -14.34
C GLU A 79 -7.41 -9.87 -14.67
N THR A 80 -7.64 -8.67 -14.12
CA THR A 80 -6.68 -7.57 -14.18
C THR A 80 -5.75 -7.67 -12.98
N GLN A 81 -4.46 -7.38 -13.16
CA GLN A 81 -3.51 -7.31 -12.06
C GLN A 81 -3.90 -6.24 -11.05
N CYS A 82 -3.71 -6.52 -9.76
CA CYS A 82 -3.77 -5.48 -8.76
C CYS A 82 -2.48 -4.63 -8.80
N THR A 83 -2.58 -3.39 -8.33
CA THR A 83 -1.45 -2.45 -8.28
C THR A 83 -1.43 -1.76 -6.93
N ALA A 84 -0.26 -1.28 -6.51
CA ALA A 84 -0.15 -0.37 -5.37
C ALA A 84 0.50 0.93 -5.84
N VAL A 85 -0.14 2.06 -5.52
CA VAL A 85 0.27 3.38 -6.00
C VAL A 85 0.50 4.30 -4.82
N PHE A 86 1.70 4.88 -4.78
CA PHE A 86 2.25 5.60 -3.65
C PHE A 86 2.78 6.96 -4.08
N ASN A 87 2.21 8.03 -3.55
CA ASN A 87 2.74 9.38 -3.76
C ASN A 87 3.88 9.63 -2.76
N VAL A 88 5.12 9.64 -3.25
CA VAL A 88 6.34 9.82 -2.44
C VAL A 88 7.04 11.12 -2.81
N VAL A 89 7.74 11.73 -1.84
CA VAL A 89 8.58 12.90 -2.10
C VAL A 89 9.93 12.41 -2.66
N GLY A 90 10.23 12.76 -3.91
CA GLY A 90 11.51 12.47 -4.55
C GLY A 90 12.65 13.31 -3.99
N GLU A 91 13.89 12.96 -4.33
CA GLU A 91 15.12 13.59 -3.79
C GLU A 91 15.21 15.11 -4.03
N ASN A 92 14.53 15.62 -5.07
CA ASN A 92 14.47 17.03 -5.41
C ASN A 92 13.31 17.78 -4.73
N GLY A 93 12.57 17.13 -3.83
CA GLY A 93 11.39 17.68 -3.15
C GLY A 93 10.11 17.69 -4.00
N GLN A 94 10.13 17.10 -5.20
CA GLN A 94 8.92 16.94 -6.03
C GLN A 94 8.17 15.68 -5.64
N VAL A 95 6.84 15.74 -5.68
CA VAL A 95 6.01 14.55 -5.51
C VAL A 95 6.09 13.69 -6.77
N THR A 96 6.40 12.41 -6.58
CA THR A 96 6.49 11.40 -7.63
C THR A 96 5.59 10.22 -7.28
N GLU A 97 5.09 9.53 -8.29
CA GLU A 97 4.27 8.33 -8.11
C GLU A 97 5.17 7.10 -8.20
N ALA A 98 5.23 6.32 -7.12
CA ALA A 98 5.82 5.01 -7.09
C ALA A 98 4.71 3.97 -7.29
N VAL A 99 4.85 3.13 -8.32
CA VAL A 99 3.87 2.11 -8.67
C VAL A 99 4.52 0.74 -8.49
N LEU A 100 3.91 -0.10 -7.65
CA LEU A 100 4.23 -1.52 -7.55
C LEU A 100 3.19 -2.32 -8.34
N THR A 101 3.69 -3.19 -9.21
CA THR A 101 2.87 -4.12 -9.99
C THR A 101 3.23 -5.56 -9.61
N GLN A 102 2.50 -6.52 -10.17
CA GLN A 102 2.78 -7.93 -9.96
C GLN A 102 4.11 -8.41 -10.59
N ASP A 103 4.71 -7.62 -11.48
CA ASP A 103 5.95 -7.99 -12.17
C ASP A 103 7.23 -7.67 -11.36
N GLY A 104 7.11 -6.87 -10.29
CA GLY A 104 8.23 -6.46 -9.43
C GLY A 104 8.71 -5.05 -9.72
#